data_AF-A0A841U3D8-F1
#
_entry.id   AF-A0A841U3D8-F1
#
_cell.length_a   1.000
_cell.length_b   1.000
_cell.length_c   1.000
_cell.angle_alpha   90.00
_cell.angle_beta   90.00
_cell.angle_gamma   90.00
#
_symmetry.space_group_name_H-M   'P 1'
#
loop_
_entity.id
_entity.type
_entity.pdbx_description
1 polymer ?
#
loop_
_entity_poly.entity_id
_entity_poly.type
_entity_poly.pdbx_seq_one_letter_code
_entity_poly.pdbx_strand_id
1 'polypeptide(L)' 'MGIPLSAASSLMSLFLVFWTGSAWFAAIHPRLARRWFRSIGIGAKPGTPSPSPAVWSVIGFLYGAAGLLLLALPQFLK' A
#
# COMPACT_ATOMS: atom_id res chain seq x y z
N MET A 1 -8.69 -19.01 21.61
CA MET A 1 -9.60 -17.86 21.75
C MET A 1 -9.64 -17.15 20.42
N GLY A 2 -10.76 -17.22 19.69
CA GLY A 2 -10.87 -16.60 18.35
C GLY A 2 -10.94 -15.08 18.44
N ILE A 3 -10.36 -14.39 17.46
CA ILE A 3 -10.44 -12.93 17.35
C ILE A 3 -11.92 -12.56 17.14
N PRO A 4 -12.51 -11.67 17.95
CA PRO A 4 -13.89 -11.25 17.72
C PRO A 4 -14.03 -10.61 16.34
N LEU A 5 -15.11 -10.93 15.62
CA LEU A 5 -15.34 -10.50 14.24
C LEU A 5 -15.28 -8.96 14.07
N SER A 6 -15.65 -8.22 15.13
CA SER A 6 -15.55 -6.76 15.21
C SER A 6 -14.09 -6.25 15.25
N ALA A 7 -13.19 -6.98 15.92
CA ALA A 7 -11.78 -6.66 15.93
C ALA A 7 -11.12 -6.97 14.58
N ALA A 8 -11.51 -8.08 13.93
CA ALA A 8 -11.02 -8.44 12.61
C ALA A 8 -11.41 -7.41 11.53
N SER A 9 -12.65 -6.93 11.55
CA SER A 9 -13.14 -5.88 10.63
C SER A 9 -12.51 -4.51 10.89
N SER A 10 -12.28 -4.17 12.16
CA SER A 10 -11.55 -2.93 12.53
C SER A 10 -10.09 -2.98 12.07
N LEU A 11 -9.41 -4.10 12.30
CA LEU A 11 -8.04 -4.33 11.82
C LEU A 11 -7.96 -4.28 10.30
N MET A 12 -8.91 -4.90 9.61
CA MET A 12 -8.98 -4.85 8.14
C MET A 12 -9.16 -3.41 7.65
N SER A 13 -10.02 -2.62 8.29
CA SER A 13 -10.24 -1.21 7.92
C SER A 13 -8.99 -0.37 8.14
N LEU A 14 -8.33 -0.50 9.29
CA LEU A 14 -7.07 0.17 9.59
C LEU A 14 -5.97 -0.23 8.60
N PHE A 15 -5.89 -1.52 8.28
CA PHE A 15 -4.96 -2.04 7.28
C PHE A 15 -5.22 -1.42 5.90
N LEU A 16 -6.49 -1.39 5.44
CA LEU A 16 -6.85 -0.82 4.14
C LEU A 16 -6.56 0.68 4.08
N VAL A 17 -6.87 1.43 5.14
CA VAL A 17 -6.56 2.87 5.21
C VAL A 17 -5.04 3.09 5.18
N PHE A 18 -4.29 2.35 6.00
CA PHE A 18 -2.84 2.45 6.04
C PHE A 18 -2.20 2.06 4.70
N TRP A 19 -2.66 0.97 4.09
CA TRP A 19 -2.21 0.50 2.79
C TRP A 19 -2.47 1.55 1.70
N THR A 20 -3.70 2.06 1.64
CA THR A 20 -4.11 3.06 0.66
C THR A 20 -3.27 4.33 0.80
N GLY A 21 -3.15 4.86 2.01
CA GLY A 21 -2.34 6.05 2.29
C GLY A 21 -0.86 5.84 1.93
N SER A 22 -0.29 4.69 2.27
CA SER A 22 1.10 4.35 1.95
C SER A 22 1.34 4.22 0.44
N ALA A 23 0.38 3.65 -0.30
CA ALA A 23 0.45 3.52 -1.76
C ALA A 23 0.40 4.89 -2.45
N TRP A 24 -0.50 5.78 -2.03
CA TRP A 24 -0.57 7.16 -2.50
C TRP A 24 0.70 7.95 -2.16
N PHE A 25 1.22 7.78 -0.96
CA PHE A 25 2.48 8.38 -0.55
C PHE A 25 3.64 7.92 -1.44
N ALA A 26 3.72 6.62 -1.74
CA ALA A 26 4.72 6.07 -2.65
C ALA A 26 4.56 6.60 -4.09
N ALA A 27 3.32 6.86 -4.51
CA ALA A 27 3.01 7.44 -5.81
C ALA A 27 3.55 8.88 -5.96
N ILE A 28 3.30 9.70 -4.95
CA ILE A 28 3.65 11.14 -4.90
C ILE A 28 5.15 11.32 -4.61
N HIS A 29 5.73 10.50 -3.73
CA HIS A 29 7.12 10.60 -3.28
C HIS A 29 7.93 9.33 -3.55
N PRO A 30 8.13 8.93 -4.82
CA PRO A 30 8.79 7.67 -5.19
C PRO A 30 10.26 7.60 -4.72
N ARG A 31 10.94 8.75 -4.61
CA ARG A 31 12.31 8.82 -4.08
C ARG A 31 12.36 8.52 -2.58
N LEU A 32 11.41 9.05 -1.82
CA LEU A 32 11.37 8.87 -0.36
C LEU A 32 10.93 7.46 -0.01
N ALA A 33 9.88 6.96 -0.68
CA ALA A 33 9.41 5.59 -0.55
C ALA A 33 10.53 4.59 -0.84
N ARG A 34 11.30 4.79 -1.91
CA ARG A 34 12.45 3.92 -2.22
C ARG A 34 13.51 3.91 -1.12
N ARG A 35 13.85 5.07 -0.54
CA ARG A 35 14.80 5.14 0.59
C ARG A 35 14.27 4.36 1.78
N TRP A 36 12.98 4.50 2.07
CA TRP A 36 12.32 3.80 3.17
C TRP A 36 12.28 2.28 2.94
N PHE A 37 11.91 1.82 1.74
CA PHE A 37 11.96 0.40 1.37
C PHE A 37 13.38 -0.18 1.46
N ARG A 38 14.40 0.58 1.04
CA ARG A 38 15.80 0.19 1.21
C ARG A 38 16.20 0.09 2.69
N SER A 39 15.77 1.03 3.54
CA SER A 39 16.13 1.00 4.97
C SER A 39 15.51 -0.18 5.72
N ILE A 40 14.35 -0.67 5.29
CA ILE A 40 13.70 -1.86 5.85
C ILE A 40 14.14 -3.18 5.17
N GLY A 41 15.14 -3.12 4.29
CA GLY A 41 15.69 -4.31 3.61
C GLY A 41 14.80 -4.91 2.52
N ILE A 42 13.69 -4.26 2.18
CA ILE A 42 12.77 -4.73 1.14
C ILE A 42 13.27 -4.23 -0.23
N GLY A 43 13.80 -5.15 -1.04
CA GLY A 43 14.18 -4.87 -2.44
C GLY A 43 15.64 -4.46 -2.65
N ALA A 44 16.51 -4.63 -1.67
CA ALA A 44 17.96 -4.47 -1.82
C ALA A 44 18.67 -5.82 -1.99
N LYS A 45 18.26 -6.64 -2.97
CA LYS A 45 19.13 -7.73 -3.43
C LYS A 45 20.20 -7.12 -4.33
N PRO A 46 21.50 -7.27 -4.01
CA PRO A 46 22.57 -6.81 -4.88
C PRO A 46 22.39 -7.44 -6.27
N GLY A 47 22.29 -6.61 -7.31
CA GLY A 47 22.09 -7.05 -8.70
C GLY A 47 20.67 -6.93 -9.26
N THR A 48 19.66 -6.57 -8.45
CA THR A 48 18.32 -6.32 -9.01
C THR A 48 18.19 -4.88 -9.56
N PRO A 49 17.81 -4.70 -10.83
CA PRO A 49 17.60 -3.37 -11.39
C PRO A 49 16.50 -2.66 -10.60
N SER A 50 16.86 -1.56 -9.94
CA SER A 50 15.90 -0.75 -9.19
C SER A 50 14.92 -0.12 -10.18
N PRO A 51 13.60 -0.32 -10.02
CA PRO A 51 12.62 0.22 -10.97
C PRO A 51 12.79 1.74 -11.13
N SER A 52 12.48 2.32 -12.28
CA SER A 52 12.58 3.78 -12.45
C SER A 52 11.59 4.51 -11.52
N PRO A 53 11.82 5.80 -11.18
CA PRO A 53 10.89 6.55 -10.34
C PRO A 53 9.46 6.60 -10.91
N ALA A 54 9.33 6.67 -12.24
CA ALA A 54 8.04 6.63 -12.93
C ALA A 54 7.29 5.31 -12.69
N VAL A 55 8.01 4.17 -12.72
CA VAL A 55 7.41 2.85 -12.43
C VAL A 55 6.90 2.77 -11.00
N TRP A 56 7.65 3.31 -10.03
CA TRP A 56 7.19 3.40 -8.64
C TRP A 56 5.94 4.27 -8.49
N SER A 57 5.86 5.38 -9.23
CA SER A 57 4.67 6.23 -9.21
C SER A 57 3.44 5.53 -9.78
N VAL A 58 3.58 4.84 -10.91
CA VAL A 58 2.50 4.07 -11.54
C VAL A 58 2.02 2.95 -10.61
N ILE A 59 2.96 2.19 -10.03
CA ILE A 59 2.66 1.14 -9.07
C ILE A 59 1.90 1.73 -7.87
N GLY A 60 2.41 2.80 -7.26
CA GLY A 60 1.74 3.47 -6.14
C GLY A 60 0.32 3.93 -6.47
N PHE A 61 0.11 4.48 -7.67
CA PHE A 61 -1.22 4.89 -8.15
C PHE A 61 -2.17 3.71 -8.30
N LEU A 62 -1.73 2.61 -8.92
CA LEU A 62 -2.55 1.42 -9.11
C LEU A 62 -2.96 0.81 -7.77
N TYR A 63 -2.01 0.67 -6.84
CA TYR A 63 -2.29 0.14 -5.51
C TYR A 63 -3.16 1.08 -4.67
N GLY A 64 -2.96 2.39 -4.80
CA GLY A 64 -3.80 3.40 -4.13
C GLY A 64 -5.23 3.41 -4.66
N ALA A 65 -5.42 3.30 -5.98
CA ALA A 65 -6.73 3.18 -6.60
C ALA A 65 -7.45 1.88 -6.21
N ALA A 66 -6.73 0.75 -6.18
CA ALA A 66 -7.26 -0.52 -5.71
C ALA A 66 -7.70 -0.45 -4.23
N GLY A 67 -6.91 0.21 -3.38
CA GLY A 67 -7.25 0.45 -1.98
C GLY A 67 -8.52 1.29 -1.80
N LEU A 68 -8.68 2.36 -2.59
CA LEU A 68 -9.92 3.14 -2.62
C LEU A 68 -11.13 2.33 -3.09
N LEU A 69 -10.95 1.51 -4.12
CA LEU A 69 -11.99 0.58 -4.61
C LEU A 69 -12.42 -0.40 -3.52
N LEU A 70 -11.46 -0.98 -2.78
CA LEU A 70 -11.74 -1.89 -1.67
C LEU A 70 -12.43 -1.19 -0.48
N LEU A 71 -12.04 0.05 -0.17
CA LEU A 71 -12.70 0.86 0.85
C LEU A 71 -14.12 1.28 0.45
N ALA A 72 -14.36 1.49 -0.85
CA ALA A 72 -15.66 1.85 -1.39
C ALA A 72 -16.57 0.64 -1.64
N LEU A 73 -16.01 -0.57 -1.77
CA LEU A 73 -16.74 -1.82 -2.02
C LEU A 73 -17.96 -2.04 -1.11
N PRO A 74 -17.88 -1.80 0.23
CA PRO A 74 -19.03 -1.96 1.11
C PRO A 74 -20.19 -0.98 0.81
N GLN A 75 -19.93 0.13 0.11
CA GLN A 75 -20.99 1.06 -0.31
C GLN A 75 -21.71 0.58 -1.57
N PHE A 76 -21.06 -0.22 -2.43
CA PHE A 76 -21.65 -0.78 -3.65
C PHE A 76 -22.39 -2.11 -3.41
N LEU A 77 -22.15 -2.75 -2.26
CA LEU A 77 -22.80 -4.00 -1.87
C LEU A 77 -24.07 -3.79 -1.01
N LYS A 78 -24.49 -2.53 -0.83
CA LYS A 78 -25.79 -2.15 -0.26
C LYS A 78 -26.85 -2.12 -1.34
#